data_AF-A0A945AZD9-F1
#
_entry.id   AF-A0A945AZD9-F1
#
_cell.length_a   1.000
_cell.length_b   1.000
_cell.length_c   1.000
_cell.angle_alpha   90.00
_cell.angle_beta   90.00
_cell.angle_gamma   90.00
#
_symmetry.space_group_name_H-M   'P 1'
#
loop_
_entity.id
_entity.type
_entity.pdbx_description
1 polymer ?
#
loop_
_entity_poly.entity_id
_entity_poly.type
_entity_poly.pdbx_seq_one_letter_code
_entity_poly.pdbx_strand_id
1 'polypeptide(L)' 'MAKKTIIFWRDIPAQILVKEGRTKVKSQLSKRFMVAIDRAAMRAGRQG' A
#
# COMPACT_ATOMS: atom_id res chain seq x y z
N MET A 1 4.45 -12.92 -18.87
CA MET A 1 4.25 -13.19 -17.42
C MET A 1 3.97 -11.89 -16.70
N ALA A 2 2.85 -11.84 -15.96
CA ALA A 2 2.50 -10.69 -15.14
C ALA A 2 3.41 -10.60 -13.89
N LYS A 3 3.94 -9.40 -13.61
CA LYS A 3 4.73 -9.11 -12.41
C LYS A 3 3.82 -8.46 -11.37
N LYS A 4 3.71 -9.09 -10.20
CA LYS A 4 3.00 -8.57 -9.03
C LYS A 4 3.99 -7.91 -8.06
N THR A 5 3.69 -6.70 -7.65
CA THR A 5 4.45 -5.94 -6.66
C THR A 5 3.49 -5.45 -5.59
N ILE A 6 3.82 -5.67 -4.32
CA ILE A 6 3.07 -5.14 -3.19
C ILE A 6 3.84 -3.94 -2.66
N ILE A 7 3.16 -2.80 -2.53
CA ILE A 7 3.71 -1.57 -2.00
C ILE A 7 3.39 -1.53 -0.50
N PHE A 8 4.42 -1.38 0.31
CA PHE A 8 4.32 -1.30 1.76
C PHE A 8 4.56 0.13 2.26
N TRP A 9 3.85 0.50 3.31
CA TRP A 9 4.14 1.64 4.17
C TRP A 9 4.67 1.10 5.49
N ARG A 10 5.98 1.28 5.75
CA ARG A 10 6.69 0.57 6.82
C ARG A 10 6.39 -0.94 6.71
N ASP A 11 5.72 -1.51 7.70
CA ASP A 11 5.38 -2.92 7.76
C ASP A 11 3.92 -3.22 7.32
N ILE A 12 3.17 -2.20 6.88
CA ILE A 12 1.74 -2.33 6.52
C ILE A 12 1.60 -2.26 4.99
N PRO A 13 0.99 -3.26 4.33
CA PRO A 13 0.80 -3.21 2.88
C PRO A 13 -0.29 -2.19 2.52
N ALA A 14 -0.03 -1.37 1.51
CA ALA A 14 -0.91 -0.27 1.09
C ALA A 14 -1.62 -0.56 -0.24
N GLN A 15 -0.87 -1.01 -1.25
CA GLN A 15 -1.37 -1.17 -2.61
C GLN A 15 -0.75 -2.38 -3.31
N ILE A 16 -1.47 -2.92 -4.30
CA ILE A 16 -0.95 -3.92 -5.22
C ILE A 16 -0.77 -3.27 -6.59
N LEU A 17 0.38 -3.50 -7.18
CA LEU A 17 0.73 -3.14 -8.54
C LEU A 17 0.90 -4.42 -9.35
N VAL A 18 0.15 -4.57 -10.43
CA VAL A 18 0.32 -5.65 -11.40
C VAL A 18 0.76 -5.03 -12.73
N LYS A 19 1.86 -5.54 -13.28
CA LYS A 19 2.38 -5.13 -14.59
C LYS A 19 2.41 -6.33 -15.52
N GLU A 20 1.77 -6.20 -16.67
CA GLU A 20 1.80 -7.21 -17.73
C GLU A 20 2.09 -6.54 -19.07
N GLY A 21 3.29 -6.76 -19.61
CA GLY A 21 3.76 -6.06 -20.79
C GLY A 21 3.74 -4.53 -20.60
N ARG A 22 2.93 -3.84 -21.41
CA ARG A 22 2.70 -2.38 -21.35
C ARG A 22 1.54 -1.99 -20.41
N THR A 23 0.76 -2.95 -19.95
CA THR A 23 -0.38 -2.73 -19.07
C THR A 23 0.08 -2.64 -17.62
N LYS A 24 -0.42 -1.63 -16.90
CA LYS A 24 -0.13 -1.38 -15.50
C LYS A 24 -1.43 -1.14 -14.74
N VAL A 25 -1.74 -2.00 -13.79
CA VAL A 25 -2.92 -1.87 -12.93
C VAL A 25 -2.45 -1.63 -11.51
N LYS A 26 -3.00 -0.60 -10.87
CA LYS A 26 -2.84 -0.32 -9.44
C LYS A 26 -4.18 -0.52 -8.76
N SER A 27 -4.17 -1.24 -7.64
CA SER A 27 -5.36 -1.38 -6.79
C SER A 27 -4.98 -1.15 -5.34
N GLN A 28 -5.79 -0.37 -4.63
CA GLN A 28 -5.64 -0.18 -3.19
C GLN A 28 -6.10 -1.43 -2.45
N LEU A 29 -5.44 -1.74 -1.34
CA LEU A 29 -5.90 -2.82 -0.48
C LEU A 29 -7.14 -2.42 0.31
N SER A 30 -7.81 -3.42 0.88
CA SER A 30 -9.03 -3.25 1.68
C SER A 30 -8.88 -2.17 2.75
N LYS A 31 -9.99 -1.47 3.07
CA LYS A 31 -10.07 -0.35 4.02
C LYS A 31 -9.34 -0.58 5.36
N ARG A 32 -9.29 -1.82 5.88
CA ARG A 32 -8.52 -2.15 7.10
C ARG A 32 -7.05 -1.72 7.04
N PHE A 33 -6.42 -1.82 5.88
CA PHE A 33 -5.01 -1.44 5.72
C PHE A 33 -4.84 0.07 5.71
N MET A 34 -5.74 0.80 5.05
CA MET A 34 -5.75 2.26 5.12
C MET A 34 -5.95 2.74 6.56
N VAL A 35 -6.91 2.17 7.30
CA VAL A 35 -7.13 2.51 8.72
C VAL A 35 -5.89 2.21 9.57
N ALA A 36 -5.18 1.12 9.30
CA ALA A 36 -3.95 0.80 10.02
C ALA A 36 -2.81 1.80 9.70
N ILE A 37 -2.67 2.19 8.43
CA ILE A 37 -1.70 3.22 8.00
C ILE A 37 -2.04 4.55 8.67
N ASP A 38 -3.30 4.99 8.63
CA ASP A 38 -3.72 6.25 9.22
C ASP A 38 -3.46 6.28 10.74
N ARG A 39 -3.80 5.19 11.46
CA ARG A 39 -3.50 5.07 12.91
C ARG A 39 -2.00 5.14 13.19
N ALA A 40 -1.19 4.45 12.38
CA ALA A 40 0.26 4.44 12.55
C ALA A 40 0.88 5.80 12.19
N ALA A 41 0.37 6.48 11.15
CA ALA A 41 0.79 7.82 10.75
C ALA A 41 0.41 8.86 11.82
N MET A 42 -0.79 8.80 12.38
CA MET A 42 -1.22 9.67 13.49
C MET A 42 -0.34 9.49 14.74
N ARG A 43 0.10 8.25 15.02
CA ARG A 43 1.03 7.98 16.12
C ARG A 43 2.45 8.49 15.82
N ALA A 44 2.91 8.32 14.59
CA ALA A 44 4.24 8.78 14.16
C ALA A 44 4.33 10.32 14.05
N GLY A 45 3.24 10.98 13.67
CA GLY A 45 3.16 12.43 13.52
C GLY A 45 2.95 13.21 14.82
N ARG A 46 2.73 12.53 15.95
CA ARG A 46 2.62 13.15 17.28
C ARG A 46 3.97 13.32 17.98
N GLN A 47 5.06 13.24 17.22
CA GLN A 47 6.46 13.29 17.67
C GLN A 47 7.21 14.52 17.14
N GLY A 48 6.47 15.57 16.75
CA GLY A 48 7.01 16.90 16.44
C GLY A 48 6.85 17.84 17.62
#